data_AF-A0A3D2RKK8-F1
#
_entry.id   AF-A0A3D2RKK8-F1
#
_cell.length_a   1.000
_cell.length_b   1.000
_cell.length_c   1.000
_cell.angle_alpha   90.00
_cell.angle_beta   90.00
_cell.angle_gamma   90.00
#
_symmetry.space_group_name_H-M   'P 1'
#
loop_
_entity.id
_entity.type
_entity.pdbx_description
1 polymer ?
#
loop_
_entity_poly.entity_id
_entity_poly.type
_entity_poly.pdbx_seq_one_letter_code
_entity_poly.pdbx_strand_id
1 'polypeptide(L)' 'MSYFRRVASKLGIMGELLSFFWQRKLWWMIPMVAVLLLFGLLIVFTHGTAVAPFVYTLF' A
#
# COMPACT_ATOMS: atom_id res chain seq x y z
N MET A 1 9.82 24.07 -15.53
CA MET A 1 9.83 22.64 -15.96
C MET A 1 10.78 21.72 -15.17
N SER A 2 11.25 22.07 -13.95
CA SER A 2 12.22 21.23 -13.20
C SER A 2 11.58 20.21 -12.25
N TYR A 3 10.38 20.49 -11.73
CA TYR A 3 9.68 19.62 -10.77
C TYR A 3 9.29 18.26 -11.34
N PHE A 4 8.78 18.23 -12.57
CA PHE A 4 8.29 17.01 -13.20
C PHE A 4 9.41 15.99 -13.44
N ARG A 5 10.61 16.46 -13.82
CA ARG A 5 11.79 15.60 -13.95
C ARG A 5 12.20 14.99 -12.62
N ARG A 6 12.15 15.77 -11.53
CA ARG A 6 12.52 15.29 -10.20
C ARG A 6 11.52 14.25 -9.67
N VAL A 7 10.23 14.39 -9.98
CA VAL A 7 9.22 13.37 -9.69
C VAL A 7 9.45 12.11 -10.53
N ALA A 8 9.69 12.25 -11.83
CA ALA A 8 10.01 11.12 -12.71
C ALA A 8 11.26 10.35 -12.26
N SER A 9 12.31 11.06 -11.83
CA SER A 9 13.51 10.43 -11.26
C SER A 9 13.21 9.62 -9.99
N LYS A 10 12.37 10.16 -9.09
CA LYS A 10 11.97 9.47 -7.86
C LYS A 10 11.12 8.22 -8.13
N LEU A 11 10.25 8.28 -9.13
CA LEU A 11 9.46 7.11 -9.56
C LEU A 11 10.35 6.01 -10.16
N GLY A 12 11.41 6.37 -10.88
CA GLY A 12 12.41 5.42 -11.37
C GLY A 12 13.08 4.63 -10.24
N ILE A 13 13.48 5.32 -9.16
CA ILE A 13 14.08 4.69 -7.97
C ILE A 13 13.10 3.70 -7.32
N MET A 14 11.80 4.02 -7.25
CA MET A 14 10.81 3.06 -6.72
C MET A 14 10.65 1.83 -7.61
N GLY A 15 10.72 1.99 -8.93
CA GLY A 15 10.68 0.89 -9.89
C GLY A 15 11.88 -0.04 -9.78
N GLU A 16 13.09 0.50 -9.60
CA GLU A 16 14.31 -0.29 -9.35
C GLU A 16 14.18 -1.13 -8.08
N LEU A 17 13.63 -0.54 -7.01
CA LEU A 17 13.45 -1.19 -5.72
C LEU A 17 12.39 -2.31 -5.79
N LEU A 18 11.31 -2.12 -6.56
CA LEU A 18 10.35 -3.18 -6.89
C LEU A 18 10.98 -4.30 -7.72
N SER A 19 11.82 -3.96 -8.70
CA SER A 19 12.52 -4.96 -9.53
C SER A 19 13.45 -5.83 -8.68
N PHE A 20 14.12 -5.24 -7.68
CA PHE A 20 14.98 -5.94 -6.73
C PHE A 20 14.20 -6.93 -5.87
N PHE A 21 13.02 -6.56 -5.39
CA PHE A 21 12.13 -7.48 -4.65
C PHE A 21 11.72 -8.68 -5.52
N TRP A 22 11.46 -8.45 -6.80
CA TRP A 22 11.10 -9.50 -7.76
C TRP A 22 12.27 -10.46 -8.04
N GLN A 23 13.47 -9.92 -8.25
CA GLN A 23 14.69 -10.72 -8.45
C GLN A 23 15.02 -11.60 -7.22
N ARG A 24 14.81 -11.08 -6.01
CA ARG A 24 15.02 -11.83 -4.76
C ARG A 24 13.89 -12.81 -4.42
N LYS A 25 12.89 -12.93 -5.30
CA LYS A 25 11.69 -13.73 -5.07
C LYS A 25 10.97 -13.42 -3.75
N LEU A 26 10.95 -12.15 -3.33
CA LEU A 26 10.20 -11.71 -2.14
C LEU A 26 8.69 -11.51 -2.45
N TRP A 27 8.11 -12.38 -3.28
CA TRP A 27 6.69 -12.35 -3.67
C TRP A 27 5.76 -12.51 -2.46
N TRP A 28 6.26 -13.15 -1.39
CA TRP A 28 5.56 -13.34 -0.13
C TRP A 28 5.32 -12.05 0.65
N MET A 29 6.02 -10.95 0.32
CA MET A 29 5.75 -9.64 0.93
C MET A 29 4.48 -9.00 0.38
N ILE A 30 4.09 -9.32 -0.87
CA ILE A 30 2.89 -8.78 -1.51
C ILE A 30 1.63 -9.08 -0.68
N PRO A 31 1.33 -10.34 -0.29
CA PRO A 31 0.15 -10.62 0.52
C PRO A 31 0.19 -9.93 1.89
N MET A 32 1.35 -9.82 2.54
CA MET A 32 1.48 -9.14 3.82
C MET A 32 1.17 -7.64 3.69
N VAL A 33 1.73 -6.98 2.68
CA VAL A 33 1.46 -5.56 2.38
C VAL A 33 0.00 -5.35 1.97
N ALA A 34 -0.58 -6.26 1.19
CA ALA A 34 -1.98 -6.18 0.77
C ALA A 34 -2.94 -6.24 1.98
N VAL A 35 -2.68 -7.11 2.96
CA VAL A 35 -3.48 -7.19 4.19
C VAL A 35 -3.35 -5.90 5.01
N LEU A 36 -2.14 -5.35 5.14
CA LEU A 36 -1.93 -4.07 5.83
C LEU A 36 -2.66 -2.91 5.14
N LEU A 37 -2.63 -2.85 3.81
CA LEU A 37 -3.38 -1.87 3.04
C LEU A 37 -4.88 -2.06 3.19
N LEU A 38 -5.37 -3.30 3.19
CA LEU A 38 -6.79 -3.61 3.42
C LEU A 38 -7.23 -3.11 4.79
N PHE A 39 -6.45 -3.33 5.85
CA PHE A 39 -6.75 -2.80 7.18
C PHE A 39 -6.72 -1.28 7.22
N GLY A 40 -5.70 -0.64 6.62
CA GLY A 40 -5.65 0.82 6.53
C GLY A 40 -6.88 1.40 5.81
N LEU A 41 -7.30 0.74 4.73
CA LEU A 41 -8.48 1.10 3.95
C LEU A 41 -9.76 0.92 4.77
N LEU A 42 -9.91 -0.21 5.47
CA LEU A 42 -11.00 -0.45 6.40
C LEU A 42 -11.07 0.63 7.49
N ILE A 43 -9.95 1.01 8.10
CA ILE A 43 -9.91 2.06 9.14
C ILE A 43 -10.39 3.40 8.58
N VAL A 44 -9.91 3.79 7.39
CA VAL A 44 -10.32 5.05 6.74
C VAL A 44 -11.82 5.05 6.41
N PHE A 45 -12.37 3.92 5.94
CA PHE A 45 -13.78 3.82 5.54
C PHE A 45 -14.75 3.55 6.70
N THR A 46 -14.27 3.05 7.83
CA THR A 46 -15.09 2.78 9.01
C THR A 46 -15.21 4.00 9.92
N HIS A 47 -14.31 4.98 9.79
CA HIS A 47 -14.38 6.21 10.58
C HIS A 47 -15.63 7.05 10.20
N GLY A 48 -16.61 7.15 11.10
CA GLY A 48 -17.80 8.00 10.93
C GLY A 48 -18.90 7.43 10.03
N THR A 49 -18.81 6.15 9.64
CA THR A 49 -19.83 5.49 8.80
C THR A 49 -20.67 4.50 9.62
N ALA A 50 -21.90 4.22 9.15
CA ALA A 50 -22.78 3.20 9.74
C ALA A 50 -22.19 1.77 9.66
N VAL A 51 -21.03 1.59 9.01
CA VAL A 51 -20.31 0.32 8.85
C VAL A 51 -19.43 0.02 10.07
N ALA A 52 -19.10 1.01 10.91
CA ALA A 52 -18.25 0.83 12.09
C ALA A 52 -18.69 -0.30 13.05
N PRO A 53 -19.99 -0.45 13.38
CA PRO A 53 -20.45 -1.51 14.29
C PRO A 53 -20.16 -2.93 13.79
N PHE A 54 -20.19 -3.15 12.48
CA PHE A 54 -19.95 -4.48 11.89
C PHE A 54 -18.47 -4.87 11.96
N VAL A 55 -17.55 -3.91 11.95
CA VAL A 55 -16.14 -4.20 12.14
C VAL A 55 -15.84 -4.61 13.57
N TYR A 56 -16.51 -4.02 14.57
CA TYR A 56 -16.35 -4.44 15.96
C TYR A 56 -16.79 -5.88 16.22
N THR A 57 -17.72 -6.44 15.43
CA THR A 57 -18.13 -7.85 15.60
C THR A 57 -17.16 -8.88 15.05
N LEU A 58 -16.19 -8.46 14.22
CA LEU A 58 -15.14 -9.33 13.67
C LEU A 58 -13.92 -9.48 14.60
N PHE A 59 -13.88 -8.72 15.70
CA PHE A 59 -12.84 -8.73 16.72
C PHE A 59 -13.44 -9.10 18.08
#